data_AF-A0A924WA25-F1
#
_entry.id   AF-A0A924WA25-F1
#
_cell.length_a   1.000
_cell.length_b   1.000
_cell.length_c   1.000
_cell.angle_alpha   90.00
_cell.angle_beta   90.00
_cell.angle_gamma   90.00
#
_symmetry.space_group_name_H-M   'P 1'
#
loop_
_entity.id
_entity.type
_entity.pdbx_description
1 polymer ?
#
loop_
_entity_poly.entity_id
_entity_poly.type
_entity_poly.pdbx_seq_one_letter_code
_entity_poly.pdbx_strand_id
1 'polypeptide(L)'
;MKWYLDMMIEYRGEHYAMTNIRRRISWFAKRLGPCKPLKEAIRVARNLTDVRVALDAFQAGGLRWFEAGRADELEDHLIET
;
A
#
# COMPACT_ATOMS: atom_id res chain seq x y z
N MET A 1 -1.54 9.05 -4.86
CA MET A 1 -2.35 7.88 -4.43
C MET A 1 -3.53 8.31 -3.56
N LYS A 2 -3.34 9.22 -2.58
CA LYS A 2 -4.44 9.81 -1.79
C LYS A 2 -5.50 10.50 -2.66
N TRP A 3 -5.07 11.36 -3.59
CA TRP A 3 -5.97 11.98 -4.59
C TRP A 3 -6.82 10.97 -5.36
N TYR A 4 -6.25 9.80 -5.67
CA TYR A 4 -6.95 8.77 -6.45
C TYR A 4 -8.03 8.10 -5.61
N LEU A 5 -7.77 7.87 -4.32
CA LEU A 5 -8.75 7.38 -3.37
C LEU A 5 -9.90 8.37 -3.20
N ASP A 6 -9.59 9.65 -3.00
CA ASP A 6 -10.59 10.71 -2.78
C ASP A 6 -11.51 10.85 -4.01
N MET A 7 -10.95 10.85 -5.21
CA MET A 7 -11.71 10.87 -6.47
C MET A 7 -12.63 9.65 -6.61
N MET A 8 -12.17 8.45 -6.21
CA MET A 8 -13.05 7.26 -6.25
C MET A 8 -14.20 7.37 -5.26
N ILE A 9 -13.95 7.92 -4.07
CA ILE A 9 -14.98 8.13 -3.06
C ILE A 9 -16.02 9.12 -3.59
N GLU A 10 -15.57 10.26 -4.13
CA GLU A 10 -16.45 11.33 -4.65
C GLU A 10 -17.38 10.83 -5.76
N TYR A 11 -16.84 10.12 -6.77
CA TYR A 11 -17.60 9.78 -7.96
C TYR A 11 -18.25 8.39 -7.94
N ARG A 12 -17.80 7.47 -7.07
CA ARG A 12 -18.24 6.06 -7.09
C ARG A 12 -18.57 5.49 -5.71
N GLY A 13 -18.31 6.25 -4.63
CA GLY A 13 -18.60 5.85 -3.27
C GLY A 13 -17.55 4.92 -2.64
N GLU A 14 -17.72 4.71 -1.34
CA GLU A 14 -16.70 4.11 -0.48
C GLU A 14 -16.41 2.64 -0.78
N HIS A 15 -17.47 1.84 -1.02
CA HIS A 15 -17.33 0.42 -1.32
C HIS A 15 -16.55 0.19 -2.62
N TYR A 16 -16.80 1.02 -3.63
CA TYR A 16 -16.06 0.99 -4.90
C TYR A 16 -14.60 1.37 -4.68
N ALA A 17 -14.35 2.46 -3.94
CA ALA A 17 -13.00 2.93 -3.63
C ALA A 17 -12.17 1.86 -2.91
N MET A 18 -12.75 1.19 -1.91
CA MET A 18 -12.07 0.15 -1.13
C MET A 18 -11.70 -1.08 -1.98
N THR A 19 -12.61 -1.51 -2.84
CA THR A 19 -12.35 -2.65 -3.75
C THR A 19 -11.25 -2.31 -4.76
N ASN A 20 -11.28 -1.09 -5.31
CA ASN A 20 -10.34 -0.69 -6.35
C ASN A 20 -8.94 -0.39 -5.81
N ILE A 21 -8.82 0.24 -4.63
CA ILE A 21 -7.49 0.55 -4.08
C ILE A 21 -6.71 -0.73 -3.75
N ARG A 22 -7.37 -1.75 -3.18
CA ARG A 22 -6.76 -3.07 -2.91
C ARG A 22 -6.28 -3.77 -4.17
N ARG A 23 -7.02 -3.67 -5.28
CA ARG A 23 -6.62 -4.28 -6.56
C ARG A 23 -5.47 -3.54 -7.23
N ARG A 24 -5.44 -2.22 -7.11
CA ARG A 24 -4.48 -1.36 -7.83
C ARG A 24 -3.19 -1.08 -7.07
N ILE A 25 -3.11 -1.40 -5.77
CA ILE A 25 -1.92 -1.12 -4.97
C ILE A 25 -0.66 -1.79 -5.53
N SER A 26 -0.77 -3.03 -6.02
CA SER A 26 0.35 -3.74 -6.66
C SER A 26 0.83 -3.06 -7.94
N TRP A 27 -0.06 -2.37 -8.67
CA TRP A 27 0.33 -1.63 -9.86
C TRP A 27 1.02 -0.31 -9.50
N PHE A 28 0.50 0.41 -8.50
CA PHE A 28 1.14 1.62 -7.99
C PHE A 28 2.52 1.33 -7.38
N ALA A 29 2.65 0.22 -6.65
CA ALA A 29 3.88 -0.22 -6.00
C ALA A 29 5.07 -0.32 -6.98
N LYS A 30 4.83 -0.67 -8.25
CA LYS A 30 5.88 -0.79 -9.28
C LYS A 30 6.70 0.49 -9.49
N ARG A 31 6.16 1.65 -9.12
CA ARG A 31 6.80 2.97 -9.35
C ARG A 31 7.21 3.68 -8.05
N LEU A 32 7.00 3.06 -6.88
CA LEU A 32 7.12 3.73 -5.57
C LEU A 32 8.35 3.32 -4.76
N GLY A 33 9.18 2.40 -5.27
CA GLY A 33 10.30 1.82 -4.53
C GLY A 33 9.85 0.80 -3.48
N PRO A 34 10.65 0.54 -2.42
CA PRO A 34 10.30 -0.41 -1.37
C PRO A 34 9.01 0.04 -0.66
N CYS A 35 7.97 -0.77 -0.80
CA CYS A 35 6.61 -0.47 -0.32
C CYS A 35 5.82 -1.75 0.03
N LYS A 36 6.53 -2.85 0.31
CA LYS A 36 5.94 -4.13 0.72
C LYS A 36 5.05 -3.96 1.98
N PRO A 37 5.46 -3.21 3.02
CA PRO A 37 4.57 -2.94 4.15
C PRO A 37 3.34 -2.12 3.79
N LEU A 38 3.45 -1.13 2.88
CA LEU A 38 2.29 -0.38 2.40
C LEU A 38 1.27 -1.28 1.70
N LYS A 39 1.73 -2.19 0.83
CA LYS A 39 0.85 -3.15 0.14
C LYS A 39 0.06 -3.99 1.14
N GLU A 40 0.74 -4.52 2.16
CA GLU A 40 0.11 -5.33 3.20
C GLU A 40 -0.86 -4.50 4.06
N ALA A 41 -0.48 -3.30 4.48
CA ALA A 41 -1.34 -2.41 5.23
C ALA A 41 -2.66 -2.11 4.48
N ILE A 42 -2.58 -1.86 3.17
CA ILE A 42 -3.77 -1.64 2.33
C ILE A 42 -4.58 -2.94 2.13
N ARG A 43 -3.91 -4.10 2.02
CA ARG A 43 -4.55 -5.40 1.86
C ARG A 43 -5.42 -5.76 3.07
N VAL A 44 -4.95 -5.49 4.29
CA VAL A 44 -5.63 -5.84 5.55
C VAL A 44 -6.52 -4.74 6.13
N ALA A 45 -6.43 -3.51 5.61
CA ALA A 45 -7.26 -2.38 6.01
C ALA A 45 -8.75 -2.76 5.99
N ARG A 46 -9.51 -2.40 7.04
CA ARG A 46 -10.94 -2.75 7.17
C ARG A 46 -11.86 -1.69 6.58
N ASN A 47 -11.42 -0.44 6.60
CA ASN A 47 -12.18 0.72 6.15
C ASN A 47 -11.27 1.74 5.45
N LEU A 48 -11.85 2.80 4.91
CA LEU A 48 -11.13 3.85 4.20
C LEU A 48 -10.20 4.68 5.11
N THR A 49 -10.54 4.80 6.38
CA THR A 49 -9.69 5.49 7.37
C THR A 49 -8.37 4.75 7.54
N ASP A 50 -8.39 3.43 7.69
CA ASP A 50 -7.18 2.59 7.77
C ASP A 50 -6.30 2.78 6.51
N VAL A 51 -6.92 2.84 5.33
CA VAL A 51 -6.21 3.10 4.06
C VAL A 51 -5.57 4.49 4.08
N ARG A 52 -6.30 5.53 4.50
CA ARG A 52 -5.76 6.90 4.59
C ARG A 52 -4.58 6.97 5.56
N VAL A 53 -4.68 6.35 6.73
CA VAL A 53 -3.59 6.27 7.71
C VAL A 53 -2.36 5.60 7.11
N ALA A 54 -2.52 4.48 6.40
CA ALA A 54 -1.40 3.80 5.75
C ALA A 54 -0.75 4.67 4.65
N LEU A 55 -1.56 5.39 3.86
CA LEU A 55 -1.04 6.30 2.84
C LEU A 55 -0.28 7.48 3.46
N ASP A 56 -0.80 8.06 4.54
CA ASP A 56 -0.17 9.18 5.25
C ASP A 56 1.15 8.72 5.90
N ALA A 57 1.19 7.54 6.53
CA ALA A 57 2.41 6.95 7.08
C ALA A 57 3.48 6.73 6.00
N PHE A 58 3.08 6.24 4.82
CA PHE A 58 4.01 6.05 3.71
C PHE A 58 4.55 7.36 3.13
N GLN A 59 3.70 8.39 3.06
CA GLN A 59 4.11 9.73 2.64
C GLN A 59 5.06 10.37 3.64
N ALA A 60 4.90 10.11 4.94
CA ALA A 60 5.81 10.53 6.00
C ALA A 60 7.15 9.75 6.03
N GLY A 61 7.34 8.78 5.12
CA GLY A 61 8.56 7.98 5.03
C GLY A 61 8.50 6.62 5.75
N GLY A 62 7.41 6.31 6.44
CA GLY A 62 7.14 4.99 7.02
C GLY A 62 6.75 3.95 5.95
N LEU A 63 6.52 2.70 6.39
CA LEU A 63 6.03 1.60 5.53
C LEU A 63 6.89 1.31 4.28
N ARG A 64 8.16 1.72 4.29
CA ARG A 64 9.16 1.40 3.25
C ARG A 64 9.69 -0.02 3.47
N TRP A 65 9.96 -0.34 4.72
CA TRP A 65 10.50 -1.62 5.18
C TRP A 65 9.66 -2.14 6.34
N PHE A 66 9.63 -3.46 6.54
CA PHE A 66 9.00 -4.01 7.74
C PHE A 66 9.86 -3.64 8.96
N GLU A 67 9.23 -3.21 10.06
CA GLU A 67 9.93 -2.78 11.28
C GLU A 67 10.81 -3.87 11.92
N ALA A 68 10.67 -5.12 11.48
CA ALA A 68 11.68 -6.15 11.65
C ALA A 68 12.42 -6.32 10.32
N GLY A 69 13.71 -5.97 10.27
CA GLY A 69 14.61 -6.24 9.15
C GLY A 69 14.85 -7.74 8.90
N ARG A 70 13.78 -8.52 8.69
CA ARG A 70 13.82 -10.00 8.58
C ARG A 70 12.94 -10.55 7.46
N ALA A 71 12.26 -9.69 6.69
CA ALA A 71 11.37 -10.11 5.61
C ALA A 71 11.92 -9.78 4.20
N ASP A 72 12.94 -8.93 4.09
CA ASP A 72 13.61 -8.63 2.82
C ASP A 72 14.93 -9.39 2.63
N GLU A 73 15.57 -9.87 3.71
CA GLU A 73 16.77 -10.75 3.61
C GLU A 73 16.49 -12.08 2.88
N LEU A 74 15.21 -12.48 2.76
CA LEU A 74 14.81 -13.72 2.08
C LEU A 74 14.53 -13.55 0.58
N GLU A 75 14.29 -12.33 0.08
CA GLU A 75 13.98 -12.11 -1.34
C GLU A 75 15.26 -11.87 -2.18
N ASP A 76 16.29 -11.22 -1.60
CA ASP A 76 17.57 -11.01 -2.29
C ASP A 76 18.37 -12.33 -2.45
N HIS A 77 18.27 -13.28 -1.52
CA HIS A 77 18.94 -14.59 -1.64
C HIS A 77 18.33 -15.55 -2.68
N LEU A 78 17.17 -15.22 -3.26
CA LEU A 78 16.50 -16.06 -4.28
C LEU A 78 16.70 -15.56 -5.72
N ILE A 79 17.41 -14.44 -5.91
CA ILE A 79 17.72 -13.90 -7.24
C ILE A 79 19.16 -14.26 -7.69
N GLU A 80 20.01 -14.74 -6.78
CA GLU A 80 21.40 -15.15 -7.07
C GLU A 80 21.64 -16.68 -7.17
N THR A 81 20.60 -17.51 -7.29
CA THR A 81 20.75 -18.97 -7.59
C THR A 81 20.18 -19.33 -8.95
#